data_AF-A0A2A7GVA7-F1
#
_entry.id   AF-A0A2A7GVA7-F1
#
_cell.length_a   1.000
_cell.length_b   1.000
_cell.length_c   1.000
_cell.angle_alpha   90.00
_cell.angle_beta   90.00
_cell.angle_gamma   90.00
#
_symmetry.space_group_name_H-M   'P 1'
#
loop_
_entity.id
_entity.type
_entity.pdbx_description
1 polymer ?
#
loop_
_entity_poly.entity_id
_entity_poly.type
_entity_poly.pdbx_seq_one_letter_code
_entity_poly.pdbx_strand_id
1 'polypeptide(L)'
;MEKETEEADILTEEVLMKHFGATEGFSRVSNSLVRLYTLLPGFNSDVVGLYAYMRSWRNTSNEDLLYTVWHSREYLQLQSGLGRKAFNTRLSVLVTYGLVETKKSPIVANKDYFIVHDPLERAEFLATYRQYVDEFLNKAAEIEARNKTDRERRYEKQRQRLYDDIRISHEAKKVPSVQKEHSDNDGLSIMDYL
;
A
#
# COMPACT_ATOMS: atom_id res chain seq x y z
N MET A 1 -35.44 15.21 -43.94
CA MET A 1 -34.73 13.92 -43.95
C MET A 1 -33.86 13.92 -42.70
N GLU A 2 -34.51 13.68 -41.57
CA GLU A 2 -33.86 13.67 -40.25
C GLU A 2 -33.05 12.38 -40.15
N LYS A 3 -31.77 12.51 -39.83
CA LYS A 3 -30.94 11.37 -39.42
C LYS A 3 -31.35 11.05 -37.98
N GLU A 4 -32.17 10.02 -37.81
CA GLU A 4 -32.31 9.36 -36.52
C GLU A 4 -30.94 8.79 -36.13
N THR A 5 -30.30 9.43 -35.17
CA THR A 5 -29.21 8.81 -34.41
C THR A 5 -29.86 7.79 -33.48
N GLU A 6 -29.77 6.51 -33.84
CA GLU A 6 -29.89 5.40 -32.89
C GLU A 6 -28.88 5.63 -31.77
N GLU A 7 -29.34 6.17 -30.64
CA GLU A 7 -28.62 6.05 -29.36
C GLU A 7 -28.64 4.56 -28.99
N ALA A 8 -27.67 3.80 -29.49
CA ALA A 8 -27.42 2.46 -29.01
C ALA A 8 -27.25 2.56 -27.49
N ASP A 9 -28.17 1.93 -26.75
CA ASP A 9 -28.16 1.94 -25.29
C ASP A 9 -26.81 1.36 -24.81
N ILE A 10 -25.91 2.24 -24.36
CA ILE A 10 -24.49 1.94 -24.10
C ILE A 10 -24.35 1.02 -22.86
N LEU A 11 -25.46 0.70 -22.21
CA LEU A 11 -25.56 -0.06 -20.97
C LEU A 11 -26.16 -1.46 -21.14
N THR A 12 -26.20 -2.02 -22.36
CA THR A 12 -26.56 -3.44 -22.51
C THR A 12 -25.63 -4.34 -21.70
N GLU A 13 -26.17 -5.40 -21.13
CA GLU A 13 -25.42 -6.35 -20.29
C GLU A 13 -24.20 -6.92 -21.01
N GLU A 14 -24.30 -7.18 -22.32
CA GLU A 14 -23.19 -7.64 -23.14
C GLU A 14 -22.04 -6.62 -23.21
N VAL A 15 -22.36 -5.34 -23.41
CA VAL A 15 -21.38 -4.25 -23.46
C VAL A 15 -20.74 -4.07 -22.08
N LEU A 16 -21.54 -4.12 -21.01
CA LEU A 16 -21.03 -4.02 -19.65
C LEU A 16 -20.08 -5.18 -19.31
N MET A 17 -20.48 -6.42 -19.59
CA MET A 17 -19.64 -7.60 -19.34
C MET A 17 -18.34 -7.57 -20.15
N LYS A 18 -18.40 -7.12 -21.41
CA LYS A 18 -17.23 -7.01 -22.28
C LYS A 18 -16.20 -5.99 -21.77
N HIS A 19 -16.64 -4.88 -21.18
CA HIS A 19 -15.76 -3.77 -20.79
C HIS A 19 -15.36 -3.78 -19.31
N PHE A 20 -16.25 -4.27 -18.45
CA PHE A 20 -16.10 -4.20 -16.99
C PHE A 20 -16.05 -5.57 -16.31
N GLY A 21 -16.32 -6.66 -17.05
CA GLY A 21 -16.36 -8.01 -16.50
C GLY A 21 -17.52 -8.21 -15.52
N ALA A 22 -17.53 -9.36 -14.85
CA ALA A 22 -18.48 -9.62 -13.76
C ALA A 22 -18.16 -8.75 -12.54
N THR A 23 -19.18 -8.16 -11.92
CA THR A 23 -19.04 -7.40 -10.66
C THR A 23 -18.77 -8.30 -9.45
N GLU A 24 -19.17 -9.57 -9.55
CA GLU A 24 -18.96 -10.58 -8.54
C GLU A 24 -17.55 -11.17 -8.65
N GLY A 25 -16.73 -11.01 -7.62
CA GLY A 25 -15.40 -11.59 -7.55
C GLY A 25 -14.37 -10.68 -6.88
N PHE A 26 -13.14 -11.18 -6.74
CA PHE A 26 -12.02 -10.37 -6.29
C PHE A 26 -10.72 -10.86 -6.92
N SER A 27 -9.89 -9.91 -7.36
CA SER A 27 -8.57 -10.20 -7.89
C SER A 27 -7.64 -10.57 -6.75
N ARG A 28 -7.34 -11.87 -6.63
CA ARG A 28 -6.37 -12.37 -5.65
C ARG A 28 -4.95 -12.08 -6.10
N VAL A 29 -4.16 -11.51 -5.21
CA VAL A 29 -2.73 -11.32 -5.39
C VAL A 29 -2.00 -12.24 -4.41
N SER A 30 -1.00 -12.99 -4.91
CA SER A 30 -0.18 -13.82 -4.02
C SER A 30 0.61 -12.93 -3.06
N ASN A 31 0.74 -13.37 -1.81
CA ASN A 31 1.59 -12.71 -0.83
C ASN A 31 3.06 -12.67 -1.28
N SER A 32 3.52 -13.62 -2.09
CA SER A 32 4.88 -13.59 -2.67
C SER A 32 5.08 -12.34 -3.52
N LEU A 33 4.07 -11.91 -4.28
CA LEU A 33 4.16 -10.72 -5.12
C LEU A 33 4.30 -9.43 -4.29
N VAL A 34 3.51 -9.31 -3.22
CA VAL A 34 3.48 -8.07 -2.42
C VAL A 34 4.66 -7.99 -1.46
N ARG A 35 5.11 -9.13 -0.91
CA ARG A 35 6.12 -9.17 0.17
C ARG A 35 7.52 -9.53 -0.30
N LEU A 36 7.65 -10.25 -1.42
CA LEU A 36 8.95 -10.71 -1.93
C LEU A 36 9.34 -9.96 -3.19
N TYR A 37 8.47 -9.89 -4.20
CA TYR A 37 8.83 -9.19 -5.44
C TYR A 37 9.08 -7.70 -5.23
N THR A 38 8.46 -7.07 -4.24
CA THR A 38 8.73 -5.66 -3.88
C THR A 38 10.13 -5.40 -3.33
N LEU A 39 10.90 -6.45 -3.05
CA LEU A 39 12.34 -6.35 -2.74
C LEU A 39 13.18 -6.13 -4.00
N LEU A 40 12.63 -6.43 -5.18
CA LEU A 40 13.36 -6.39 -6.44
C LEU A 40 13.44 -4.95 -7.00
N PRO A 41 14.57 -4.58 -7.62
CA PRO A 41 14.74 -3.26 -8.23
C PRO A 41 13.60 -2.86 -9.18
N GLY A 42 13.02 -1.68 -8.95
CA GLY A 42 11.93 -1.14 -9.77
C GLY A 42 10.57 -1.81 -9.59
N PHE A 43 10.47 -2.85 -8.76
CA PHE A 43 9.23 -3.55 -8.47
C PHE A 43 8.51 -2.91 -7.29
N ASN A 44 7.57 -2.00 -7.55
CA ASN A 44 6.83 -1.28 -6.51
C ASN A 44 5.35 -1.67 -6.48
N SER A 45 4.57 -1.04 -5.60
CA SER A 45 3.12 -1.26 -5.47
C SER A 45 2.34 -1.05 -6.78
N ASP A 46 2.79 -0.15 -7.65
CA ASP A 46 2.12 0.07 -8.93
C ASP A 46 2.37 -1.08 -9.90
N VAL A 47 3.56 -1.69 -9.85
CA VAL A 47 3.89 -2.90 -10.62
C VAL A 47 3.03 -4.08 -10.14
N VAL A 48 2.87 -4.23 -8.81
CA VAL A 48 1.93 -5.18 -8.20
C VAL A 48 0.50 -4.95 -8.72
N GLY A 49 0.06 -3.69 -8.73
CA GLY A 49 -1.27 -3.30 -9.23
C GLY A 49 -1.46 -3.64 -10.70
N LEU A 50 -0.48 -3.33 -11.56
CA LEU A 50 -0.53 -3.67 -12.98
C LEU A 50 -0.57 -5.19 -13.18
N TYR A 51 0.22 -5.96 -12.43
CA TYR A 51 0.16 -7.43 -12.49
C TYR A 51 -1.22 -7.95 -12.13
N ALA A 52 -1.79 -7.49 -11.00
CA ALA A 52 -3.11 -7.92 -10.54
C ALA A 52 -4.20 -7.61 -11.57
N TYR A 53 -4.11 -6.42 -12.19
CA TYR A 53 -4.99 -5.99 -13.27
C TYR A 53 -4.85 -6.87 -14.52
N MET A 54 -3.63 -7.12 -15.01
CA MET A 54 -3.44 -8.01 -16.18
C MET A 54 -3.91 -9.44 -15.87
N ARG A 55 -3.70 -9.91 -14.64
CA ARG A 55 -4.13 -11.24 -14.18
C ARG A 55 -5.65 -11.40 -14.17
N SER A 56 -6.41 -10.36 -13.82
CA SER A 56 -7.88 -10.43 -13.86
C SER A 56 -8.44 -10.54 -15.27
N TRP A 57 -7.69 -10.06 -16.27
CA TRP A 57 -8.05 -10.12 -17.68
C TRP A 57 -7.43 -11.30 -18.43
N ARG A 58 -6.89 -12.32 -17.74
CA ARG A 58 -6.30 -13.48 -18.41
C ARG A 58 -7.35 -14.57 -18.67
N ASN A 59 -7.17 -15.30 -19.75
CA ASN A 59 -7.92 -16.53 -20.02
C ASN A 59 -7.63 -17.57 -18.93
N THR A 60 -8.70 -18.09 -18.31
CA THR A 60 -8.64 -19.16 -17.31
C THR A 60 -9.40 -20.41 -17.72
N SER A 61 -10.27 -20.32 -18.73
CA SER A 61 -11.15 -21.41 -19.18
C SER A 61 -10.82 -21.94 -20.58
N ASN A 62 -10.20 -21.11 -21.43
CA ASN A 62 -9.76 -21.54 -22.76
C ASN A 62 -8.33 -22.09 -22.67
N GLU A 63 -8.16 -23.39 -22.92
CA GLU A 63 -6.86 -24.08 -22.84
C GLU A 63 -5.85 -23.55 -23.86
N ASP A 64 -6.28 -23.29 -25.11
CA ASP A 64 -5.40 -22.81 -26.18
C ASP A 64 -4.86 -21.39 -25.92
N LEU A 65 -5.63 -20.61 -25.15
CA LEU A 65 -5.29 -19.22 -24.81
C LEU A 65 -4.93 -19.06 -23.34
N LEU A 66 -4.73 -20.15 -22.60
CA LEU A 66 -4.58 -20.13 -21.15
C LEU A 66 -3.50 -19.11 -20.73
N TYR A 67 -3.80 -18.33 -19.70
CA TYR A 67 -2.96 -17.24 -19.17
C TYR A 67 -2.77 -16.02 -20.09
N THR A 68 -3.29 -16.05 -21.31
CA THR A 68 -3.19 -14.90 -22.24
C THR A 68 -4.22 -13.84 -21.89
N VAL A 69 -3.82 -12.57 -21.91
CA VAL A 69 -4.70 -11.42 -21.67
C VAL A 69 -5.62 -11.18 -22.87
N TRP A 70 -6.91 -11.00 -22.61
CA TRP A 70 -7.94 -10.79 -23.65
C TRP A 70 -7.80 -9.44 -24.38
N HIS A 71 -7.33 -8.42 -23.67
CA HIS A 71 -7.29 -7.05 -24.16
C HIS A 71 -5.97 -6.67 -24.83
N SER A 72 -6.04 -5.76 -25.80
CA SER A 72 -4.85 -5.17 -26.43
C SER A 72 -4.11 -4.23 -25.49
N ARG A 73 -2.86 -3.89 -25.83
CA ARG A 73 -2.06 -2.93 -25.07
C ARG A 73 -2.79 -1.59 -24.88
N GLU A 74 -3.35 -1.04 -25.94
CA GLU A 74 -4.01 0.27 -25.94
C GLU A 74 -5.21 0.28 -25.00
N TYR A 75 -5.96 -0.83 -24.99
CA TYR A 75 -7.09 -0.99 -24.11
C TYR A 75 -6.65 -1.11 -22.65
N LEU A 76 -5.61 -1.92 -22.37
CA LEU A 76 -5.04 -2.03 -21.03
C LEU A 76 -4.52 -0.69 -20.52
N GLN A 77 -3.86 0.11 -21.36
CA GLN A 77 -3.38 1.44 -21.03
C GLN A 77 -4.52 2.42 -20.71
N LEU A 78 -5.62 2.35 -21.48
CA LEU A 78 -6.78 3.21 -21.27
C LEU A 78 -7.45 2.92 -19.93
N GLN A 79 -7.74 1.65 -19.64
CA GLN A 79 -8.52 1.26 -18.47
C GLN A 79 -7.69 1.16 -17.18
N SER A 80 -6.38 0.90 -17.26
CA SER A 80 -5.53 0.83 -16.05
C SER A 80 -5.30 2.20 -15.39
N GLY A 81 -5.73 3.31 -16.01
CA GLY A 81 -5.43 4.66 -15.53
C GLY A 81 -3.95 5.06 -15.61
N LEU A 82 -3.11 4.27 -16.29
CA LEU A 82 -1.69 4.54 -16.44
C LEU A 82 -1.42 5.15 -17.81
N GLY A 83 -0.71 6.28 -17.84
CA GLY A 83 -0.21 6.82 -19.11
C GLY A 83 0.72 5.83 -19.82
N ARG A 84 0.80 5.90 -21.16
CA ARG A 84 1.56 4.95 -22.01
C ARG A 84 2.98 4.66 -21.50
N LYS A 85 3.73 5.71 -21.14
CA LYS A 85 5.09 5.58 -20.61
C LYS A 85 5.11 4.83 -19.28
N ALA A 86 4.23 5.21 -18.35
CA ALA A 86 4.11 4.60 -17.04
C ALA A 86 3.74 3.10 -17.13
N PHE A 87 2.80 2.77 -18.02
CA PHE A 87 2.40 1.40 -18.31
C PHE A 87 3.60 0.59 -18.84
N ASN A 88 4.28 1.08 -19.87
CA ASN A 88 5.39 0.35 -20.49
C ASN A 88 6.56 0.13 -19.53
N THR A 89 6.88 1.10 -18.67
CA THR A 89 7.91 0.94 -17.63
C THR A 89 7.54 -0.14 -16.61
N ARG A 90 6.28 -0.21 -16.18
CA ARG A 90 5.83 -1.24 -15.23
C ARG A 90 5.75 -2.62 -15.90
N LEU A 91 5.27 -2.67 -17.14
CA LEU A 91 5.27 -3.87 -17.96
C LEU A 91 6.68 -4.42 -18.15
N SER A 92 7.68 -3.57 -18.43
CA SER A 92 9.06 -4.04 -18.57
C SER A 92 9.59 -4.67 -17.29
N VAL A 93 9.21 -4.16 -16.11
CA VAL A 93 9.58 -4.79 -14.83
C VAL A 93 8.93 -6.18 -14.70
N LEU A 94 7.64 -6.31 -15.04
CA LEU A 94 6.95 -7.61 -15.03
C LEU A 94 7.60 -8.63 -15.98
N VAL A 95 8.04 -8.16 -17.16
CA VAL A 95 8.75 -8.98 -18.14
C VAL A 95 10.13 -9.40 -17.63
N THR A 96 10.91 -8.46 -17.08
CA THR A 96 12.25 -8.74 -16.52
C THR A 96 12.22 -9.83 -15.46
N TYR A 97 11.17 -9.88 -14.63
CA TYR A 97 11.03 -10.87 -13.56
C TYR A 97 10.13 -12.06 -13.92
N GLY A 98 9.85 -12.27 -15.21
CA GLY A 98 9.18 -13.46 -15.72
C GLY A 98 7.70 -13.60 -15.36
N LEU A 99 7.07 -12.53 -14.86
CA LEU A 99 5.65 -12.53 -14.51
C LEU A 99 4.75 -12.30 -15.72
N VAL A 100 5.28 -11.67 -16.77
CA VAL A 100 4.58 -11.45 -18.03
C VAL A 100 5.52 -11.75 -19.18
N GLU A 101 5.07 -12.55 -20.15
CA GLU A 101 5.71 -12.67 -21.44
C GLU A 101 4.96 -11.81 -22.47
N THR A 102 5.70 -11.14 -23.38
CA THR A 102 5.11 -10.40 -24.49
C THR A 102 5.48 -11.06 -25.81
N LYS A 103 4.47 -11.56 -26.53
CA LYS A 103 4.65 -12.14 -27.88
C LYS A 103 4.01 -11.25 -28.94
N LYS A 104 4.64 -11.14 -30.10
CA LYS A 104 4.04 -10.48 -31.26
C LYS A 104 3.00 -11.41 -31.88
N SER A 105 1.88 -10.85 -32.33
CA SER A 105 0.88 -11.62 -33.06
C SER A 105 1.43 -12.06 -34.42
N PRO A 106 1.30 -13.36 -34.77
CA PRO A 106 1.67 -13.82 -36.10
C PRO A 106 0.64 -13.43 -37.16
N ILE A 107 -0.57 -13.03 -36.75
CA ILE A 107 -1.71 -12.75 -37.64
C ILE A 107 -1.93 -11.25 -37.80
N VAL A 108 -1.86 -10.48 -36.70
CA VAL A 108 -2.16 -9.04 -36.70
C VAL A 108 -0.88 -8.25 -36.50
N ALA A 109 -0.47 -7.51 -37.53
CA ALA A 109 0.73 -6.67 -37.47
C ALA A 109 0.67 -5.71 -36.26
N ASN A 110 1.80 -5.59 -35.56
CA ASN A 110 1.98 -4.71 -34.39
C ASN A 110 1.11 -5.00 -33.16
N LYS A 111 0.33 -6.09 -33.16
CA LYS A 111 -0.42 -6.52 -31.98
C LYS A 111 0.45 -7.38 -31.06
N ASP A 112 0.32 -7.14 -29.76
CA ASP A 112 1.01 -7.92 -28.73
C ASP A 112 0.02 -8.81 -27.97
N TYR A 113 0.45 -10.04 -27.69
CA TYR A 113 -0.15 -10.95 -26.74
C TYR A 113 0.65 -10.90 -25.45
N PHE A 114 -0.05 -10.81 -24.32
CA PHE A 114 0.55 -10.86 -22.99
C PHE A 114 0.18 -12.17 -22.33
N ILE A 115 1.17 -12.94 -21.90
CA ILE A 115 0.96 -14.19 -21.16
C ILE A 115 1.34 -13.92 -19.72
N VAL A 116 0.41 -14.07 -18.78
CA VAL A 116 0.60 -13.73 -17.37
C VAL A 116 0.86 -14.99 -16.55
N HIS A 117 2.09 -15.15 -16.08
CA HIS A 117 2.49 -16.29 -15.27
C HIS A 117 2.14 -16.08 -13.80
N ASP A 118 1.98 -17.18 -13.07
CA ASP A 118 1.88 -17.12 -11.62
C ASP A 118 3.27 -16.81 -11.01
N PRO A 119 3.32 -16.10 -9.88
CA PRO A 119 4.58 -15.73 -9.26
C PRO A 119 5.27 -16.95 -8.68
N LEU A 120 6.60 -16.87 -8.53
CA LEU A 120 7.38 -17.94 -7.90
C LEU A 120 6.87 -18.25 -6.49
N GLU A 121 6.97 -19.52 -6.14
CA GLU A 121 6.78 -19.96 -4.76
C GLU A 121 7.88 -19.38 -3.87
N ARG A 122 7.61 -19.29 -2.57
CA ARG A 122 8.55 -18.63 -1.63
C ARG A 122 9.96 -19.24 -1.70
N ALA A 123 10.07 -20.57 -1.70
CA ALA A 123 11.37 -21.23 -1.72
C ALA A 123 12.15 -20.94 -3.02
N GLU A 124 11.45 -20.99 -4.15
CA GLU A 124 12.02 -20.70 -5.47
C GLU A 124 12.48 -19.24 -5.55
N PHE A 125 11.66 -18.31 -5.07
CA PHE A 125 12.01 -16.89 -5.02
C PHE A 125 13.28 -16.65 -4.20
N LEU A 126 13.35 -17.21 -2.99
CA LEU A 126 14.50 -17.05 -2.10
C LEU A 126 15.78 -17.63 -2.72
N ALA A 127 15.68 -18.74 -3.45
CA ALA A 127 16.81 -19.31 -4.17
C ALA A 127 17.24 -18.44 -5.36
N THR A 128 16.27 -17.90 -6.11
CA THR A 128 16.51 -17.16 -7.37
C THR A 128 17.06 -15.76 -7.12
N TYR A 129 16.52 -15.07 -6.12
CA TYR A 129 16.78 -13.65 -5.86
C TYR A 129 17.50 -13.41 -4.53
N ARG A 130 18.31 -14.39 -4.10
CA ARG A 130 18.98 -14.40 -2.80
C ARG A 130 19.69 -13.09 -2.45
N GLN A 131 20.40 -12.50 -3.41
CA GLN A 131 21.12 -11.24 -3.20
C GLN A 131 20.23 -10.09 -2.69
N TYR A 132 19.01 -9.97 -3.19
CA TYR A 132 18.08 -8.90 -2.81
C TYR A 132 17.43 -9.17 -1.44
N VAL A 133 17.24 -10.45 -1.12
CA VAL A 133 16.79 -10.88 0.20
C VAL A 133 17.84 -10.55 1.25
N ASP A 134 19.10 -10.90 1.00
CA ASP A 134 20.21 -10.63 1.91
C ASP A 134 20.40 -9.11 2.12
N GLU A 135 20.31 -8.31 1.05
CA GLU A 135 20.35 -6.84 1.15
C GLU A 135 19.22 -6.29 2.03
N PHE A 136 17.99 -6.78 1.83
CA PHE A 136 16.85 -6.38 2.65
C PHE A 136 17.04 -6.75 4.12
N LEU A 137 17.49 -7.98 4.41
CA LEU A 137 17.71 -8.45 5.78
C LEU A 137 18.76 -7.61 6.50
N ASN A 138 19.86 -7.24 5.82
CA ASN A 138 20.87 -6.36 6.38
C ASN A 138 20.29 -4.98 6.75
N LYS A 139 19.56 -4.35 5.82
CA LYS A 139 18.89 -3.06 6.08
C LYS A 139 17.84 -3.15 7.18
N ALA A 140 17.09 -4.26 7.24
CA ALA A 140 16.10 -4.49 8.28
C ALA A 140 16.76 -4.59 9.67
N ALA A 141 17.87 -5.31 9.77
CA ALA A 141 18.64 -5.43 11.01
C ALA A 141 19.22 -4.07 11.47
N GLU A 142 19.71 -3.24 10.54
CA GLU A 142 20.16 -1.87 10.84
C GLU A 142 19.02 -1.00 11.40
N ILE A 143 17.84 -1.06 10.77
CA ILE A 143 16.65 -0.34 11.24
C ILE A 143 16.23 -0.83 12.63
N GLU A 144 16.23 -2.14 12.86
CA GLU A 144 15.87 -2.71 14.15
C GLU A 144 16.84 -2.29 15.26
N ALA A 145 18.14 -2.34 15.00
CA ALA A 145 19.17 -1.89 15.94
C ALA A 145 18.97 -0.42 16.32
N ARG A 146 18.76 0.47 15.33
CA ARG A 146 18.44 1.89 15.57
C ARG A 146 17.18 2.06 16.41
N ASN A 147 16.12 1.34 16.06
CA ASN A 147 14.83 1.42 16.76
C ASN A 147 14.92 0.89 18.20
N LYS A 148 15.83 -0.06 18.49
CA LYS A 148 16.07 -0.54 19.84
C LYS A 148 16.70 0.56 20.70
N THR A 149 17.74 1.22 20.20
CA THR A 149 18.38 2.34 20.90
C THR A 149 17.40 3.50 21.16
N ASP A 150 16.54 3.81 20.19
CA ASP A 150 15.52 4.84 20.36
C ASP A 150 14.45 4.44 21.39
N ARG A 151 14.04 3.17 21.43
CA ARG A 151 13.11 2.64 22.43
C ARG A 151 13.71 2.75 23.83
N GLU A 152 14.95 2.32 24.02
CA GLU A 152 15.67 2.42 25.30
C GLU A 152 15.79 3.87 25.77
N ARG A 153 16.16 4.80 24.87
CA ARG A 153 16.23 6.23 25.18
C ARG A 153 14.87 6.82 25.59
N ARG A 154 13.78 6.39 24.97
CA ARG A 154 12.42 6.83 25.35
C ARG A 154 12.01 6.30 26.72
N TYR A 155 12.32 5.04 27.02
CA TYR A 155 12.08 4.46 28.35
C TYR A 155 12.87 5.18 29.44
N GLU A 156 14.15 5.49 29.20
CA GLU A 156 14.97 6.23 30.16
C GLU A 156 14.40 7.63 30.44
N LYS A 157 13.99 8.35 29.39
CA LYS A 157 13.36 9.67 29.55
C LYS A 157 12.03 9.59 30.31
N GLN A 158 11.20 8.58 30.04
CA GLN A 158 9.96 8.37 30.80
C GLN A 158 10.25 8.07 32.27
N ARG A 159 11.25 7.23 32.54
CA ARG A 159 11.67 6.87 33.89
C ARG A 159 12.22 8.08 34.65
N GLN A 160 13.04 8.90 34.00
CA GLN A 160 13.58 10.13 34.59
C GLN A 160 12.46 11.11 34.95
N ARG A 161 11.48 11.31 34.06
CA ARG A 161 10.29 12.15 34.36
C ARG A 161 9.53 11.64 35.58
N LEU A 162 9.32 10.33 35.68
CA LEU A 162 8.66 9.73 36.84
C LEU A 162 9.44 9.99 38.14
N TYR A 163 10.76 9.86 38.10
CA TYR A 163 11.61 10.17 39.26
C TYR A 163 11.57 11.66 39.63
N ASP A 164 11.61 12.55 38.65
CA ASP A 164 11.51 13.99 38.87
C ASP A 164 10.13 14.35 39.48
N ASP A 165 9.04 13.76 38.99
CA ASP A 165 7.68 13.96 39.53
C ASP A 165 7.56 13.45 40.98
N ILE A 166 8.11 12.27 41.27
CA ILE A 166 8.14 11.70 42.64
C ILE A 166 8.95 12.62 43.57
N ARG A 167 10.10 13.14 43.11
CA ARG A 167 10.92 14.06 43.90
C ARG A 167 10.18 15.36 44.21
N ILE A 168 9.56 15.97 43.20
CA ILE A 168 8.75 17.20 43.36
C ILE A 168 7.60 16.94 44.36
N SER A 169 6.93 15.80 44.26
CA SER A 169 5.87 15.43 45.22
C SER A 169 6.38 15.30 46.66
N HIS A 170 7.56 14.71 46.86
CA HIS A 170 8.17 14.60 48.19
C HIS A 170 8.66 15.93 48.75
N GLU A 171 9.18 16.83 47.91
CA GLU A 171 9.57 18.18 48.30
C GLU A 171 8.35 19.04 48.68
N ALA A 172 7.26 18.95 47.92
CA ALA A 172 5.99 19.62 48.24
C ALA A 172 5.40 19.16 49.59
N LYS A 173 5.57 17.89 49.97
CA LYS A 173 5.14 17.36 51.27
C LYS A 173 6.05 17.77 52.44
N LYS A 174 7.27 18.24 52.18
CA LYS A 174 8.22 18.70 53.21
C LYS A 174 8.09 20.18 53.55
N VAL A 175 7.36 20.98 52.77
CA VAL A 175 7.02 22.36 53.15
C VAL A 175 5.97 22.30 54.27
N PRO A 176 6.24 22.83 55.48
CA PRO A 176 5.30 22.75 56.58
C PRO A 176 4.03 23.53 56.22
N SER A 177 2.87 22.93 56.47
CA SER A 177 1.59 23.64 56.46
C SER A 177 1.68 24.79 57.47
N VAL A 178 1.82 26.01 56.98
CA VAL A 178 1.73 27.23 57.81
C VAL A 178 0.39 27.17 58.53
N GLN A 179 0.42 27.10 59.86
CA GLN A 179 -0.76 27.20 60.70
C GLN A 179 -1.42 28.55 60.42
N LYS A 180 -2.70 28.53 60.01
CA LYS A 180 -3.52 29.74 59.99
C LYS A 180 -3.73 30.18 61.43
N GLU A 181 -3.01 31.20 61.86
CA GLU A 181 -3.35 31.92 63.09
C GLU A 181 -4.72 32.58 62.89
N HIS A 182 -5.64 32.27 63.80
CA HIS A 182 -6.87 33.03 63.99
C HIS A 182 -6.50 34.44 64.46
N SER A 183 -6.92 35.44 63.70
CA SER A 183 -6.98 36.83 64.12
C SER A 183 -8.42 37.29 63.92
N ASP A 184 -9.22 37.13 64.97
CA ASP A 184 -10.43 37.91 65.17
C ASP A 184 -9.99 39.27 65.70
N ASN A 185 -10.19 40.36 64.96
CA ASN A 185 -10.76 41.57 65.55
C ASN A 185 -11.22 42.62 64.52
N ASP A 186 -12.47 43.05 64.73
CA ASP A 186 -13.04 44.40 64.58
C ASP A 186 -12.90 45.18 63.26
N GLY A 187 -14.06 45.55 62.69
CA GLY A 187 -14.13 46.72 61.81
C GLY A 187 -15.35 46.87 60.91
N LEU A 188 -16.52 47.09 61.52
CA LEU A 188 -17.58 48.01 61.07
C LEU A 188 -18.24 47.84 59.68
N SER A 189 -19.53 47.48 59.77
CA SER A 189 -20.66 48.07 59.04
C SER A 189 -20.38 49.40 58.33
N ILE A 190 -20.75 49.49 57.05
CA ILE A 190 -21.62 50.53 56.49
C ILE A 190 -22.30 49.94 55.24
N MET A 191 -23.62 49.81 55.33
CA MET A 191 -24.54 49.84 54.20
C MET A 191 -24.51 51.23 53.60
N ASP A 192 -24.37 51.34 52.29
CA ASP A 192 -25.07 52.41 51.57
C ASP A 192 -25.59 51.90 50.23
N TYR A 193 -26.87 52.20 50.04
CA TYR A 193 -27.78 51.84 48.96
C TYR A 193 -27.57 52.73 47.72
N LEU A 194 -28.01 52.21 46.57
CA LEU A 194 -28.23 52.85 45.24
C LEU A 194 -27.02 52.91 44.29
#